data_AF-A0A6L9ZE31-F1
#
_entry.id   AF-A0A6L9ZE31-F1
#
_cell.length_a   1.000
_cell.length_b   1.000
_cell.length_c   1.000
_cell.angle_alpha   90.00
_cell.angle_beta   90.00
_cell.angle_gamma   90.00
#
_symmetry.space_group_name_H-M   'P 1'
#
loop_
_entity.id
_entity.type
_entity.pdbx_description
1 polymer ?
#
loop_
_entity_poly.entity_id
_entity_poly.type
_entity_poly.pdbx_seq_one_letter_code
_entity_poly.pdbx_strand_id
1 'polypeptide(L)'
;MKLVDFLQNLSLKGIRLWSDGEKLKTEGSQEILTPDIISKLKQHKTEILQLLQEQPDIWQVYPLSYGQKGLRFLWELEPHSYTYNVSFAVRIYYQVNLATWQETFEVLRKRHPMLRTTFPKLGQEFIQQIHENQQLDFLEIDASAWSEDELYTNVLKAHRYPFNLETQPVMRVRWFSVSAQDHIMLLTIHHIGLDGWSLNLITKELPEIYQSLQTGSEISLSQINGSYQDYVNWQMKLLKSRKIDGLWSYWKQKLSGELPVLNLLTDKPRPQIQTFNGAAYQFKLSEELTGRLKELAQKQEVTLYTTLLATFQILLYRYTGQEDILVGTPTSGRTRPEFAFAPIVGYFADQVVMRTDLSGNPRLIDLLIQVSKTVIEALDHQDYPFSLLVERLDLEQDSSRNPLFQAYFLLQKYQESKNVRKLFFSRTKTLVDWGGLQVEPFALDQYEGLFDITLEMVEDDSCMLAFIKYNTNLFDELTIARMASNYQVLLQEIISNPEQRV
;
A
#
# COMPACT_ATOMS: atom_id res chain seq x y z
N MET A 1 -3.99 36.27 7.32
CA MET A 1 -3.64 35.06 6.53
C MET A 1 -2.28 35.34 5.90
N LYS A 2 -1.26 34.53 6.19
CA LYS A 2 0.08 34.77 5.64
C LYS A 2 0.01 34.67 4.11
N LEU A 3 0.85 35.41 3.38
CA LEU A 3 0.86 35.40 1.91
C LEU A 3 1.03 33.97 1.36
N VAL A 4 1.85 33.16 2.03
CA VAL A 4 2.03 31.73 1.74
C VAL A 4 0.71 30.96 1.80
N ASP A 5 -0.02 31.05 2.92
CA ASP A 5 -1.32 30.38 3.07
C ASP A 5 -2.30 30.82 1.98
N PHE A 6 -2.25 32.09 1.56
CA PHE A 6 -3.06 32.59 0.45
C PHE A 6 -2.75 31.89 -0.86
N LEU A 7 -1.46 31.78 -1.22
CA LEU A 7 -1.04 31.10 -2.45
C LEU A 7 -1.38 29.61 -2.41
N GLN A 8 -1.14 28.96 -1.27
CA GLN A 8 -1.46 27.54 -1.07
C GLN A 8 -2.96 27.27 -1.15
N ASN A 9 -3.79 28.14 -0.57
CA ASN A 9 -5.26 28.04 -0.68
C ASN A 9 -5.75 28.23 -2.13
N LEU A 10 -5.09 29.07 -2.93
CA LEU A 10 -5.41 29.20 -4.35
C LEU A 10 -5.06 27.91 -5.12
N SER A 11 -3.90 27.31 -4.82
CA SER A 11 -3.47 26.07 -5.45
C SER A 11 -4.37 24.88 -5.11
N LEU A 12 -4.84 24.76 -3.87
CA LEU A 12 -5.85 23.77 -3.49
C LEU A 12 -7.16 23.90 -4.27
N LYS A 13 -7.48 25.13 -4.70
CA LYS A 13 -8.64 25.43 -5.54
C LYS A 13 -8.35 25.23 -7.04
N GLY A 14 -7.17 24.72 -7.39
CA GLY A 14 -6.77 24.44 -8.77
C GLY A 14 -6.19 25.64 -9.53
N ILE A 15 -5.78 26.70 -8.83
CA ILE A 15 -5.06 27.82 -9.46
C ILE A 15 -3.56 27.53 -9.49
N ARG A 16 -2.97 27.51 -10.68
CA ARG A 16 -1.52 27.40 -10.87
C ARG A 16 -0.91 28.79 -11.01
N LEU A 17 0.27 28.97 -10.43
CA LEU A 17 1.02 30.21 -10.43
C LEU A 17 2.45 29.93 -10.85
N TRP A 18 3.03 30.74 -11.74
CA TRP A 18 4.45 30.62 -12.08
C TRP A 18 5.03 31.99 -12.46
N SER A 19 6.35 32.09 -12.34
CA SER A 19 7.12 33.24 -12.80
C SER A 19 7.54 33.08 -14.26
N ASP A 20 7.34 34.13 -15.05
CA ASP A 20 7.87 34.30 -16.42
C ASP A 20 8.66 35.61 -16.45
N GLY A 21 9.92 35.55 -16.03
CA GLY A 21 10.73 36.72 -15.70
C GLY A 21 10.09 37.53 -14.56
N GLU A 22 9.85 38.82 -14.79
CA GLU A 22 9.16 39.71 -13.84
C GLU A 22 7.63 39.62 -13.90
N LYS A 23 7.06 38.70 -14.69
CA LYS A 23 5.61 38.54 -14.82
C LYS A 23 5.15 37.36 -13.96
N LEU A 24 4.14 37.62 -13.12
CA LEU A 24 3.39 36.56 -12.46
C LEU A 24 2.30 36.08 -13.42
N LYS A 25 2.31 34.80 -13.73
CA LYS A 25 1.31 34.14 -14.58
C LYS A 25 0.40 33.27 -13.72
N THR A 26 -0.86 33.17 -14.13
CA THR A 26 -1.89 32.41 -13.42
C THR A 26 -2.70 31.59 -14.41
N GLU A 27 -3.04 30.36 -14.04
CA GLU A 27 -3.95 29.49 -14.80
C GLU A 27 -4.98 28.89 -13.83
N GLY A 28 -6.24 28.80 -14.23
CA GLY A 28 -7.31 28.17 -13.45
C GLY A 28 -8.70 28.71 -13.76
N SER A 29 -9.71 28.22 -13.02
CA SER A 29 -11.12 28.60 -13.25
C SER A 29 -11.37 30.09 -13.00
N GLN A 30 -12.10 30.74 -13.91
CA GLN A 30 -12.54 32.13 -13.74
C GLN A 30 -13.51 32.31 -12.57
N GLU A 31 -14.19 31.25 -12.13
CA GLU A 31 -15.02 31.27 -10.92
C GLU A 31 -14.19 31.49 -9.65
N ILE A 32 -12.91 31.10 -9.69
CA ILE A 32 -11.98 31.16 -8.56
C ILE A 32 -11.06 32.38 -8.68
N LEU A 33 -10.64 32.76 -9.89
CA LEU A 33 -9.91 33.99 -10.16
C LEU A 33 -10.83 35.22 -10.20
N THR A 34 -11.50 35.51 -9.09
CA THR A 34 -12.37 36.69 -8.96
C THR A 34 -11.57 38.00 -9.05
N PRO A 35 -12.20 39.15 -9.38
CA PRO A 35 -11.53 40.45 -9.41
C PRO A 35 -10.77 40.77 -8.12
N ASP A 36 -11.30 40.39 -6.96
CA ASP A 36 -10.66 40.59 -5.65
C ASP A 36 -9.38 39.76 -5.50
N ILE A 37 -9.40 38.50 -5.93
CA ILE A 37 -8.22 37.62 -5.90
C ILE A 37 -7.15 38.15 -6.84
N ILE A 38 -7.54 38.58 -8.06
CA ILE A 38 -6.61 39.18 -9.02
C ILE A 38 -6.01 40.48 -8.46
N SER A 39 -6.83 41.33 -7.83
CA SER A 39 -6.38 42.57 -7.20
C SER A 39 -5.33 42.27 -6.12
N LYS A 40 -5.58 41.27 -5.27
CA LYS A 40 -4.65 40.85 -4.22
C LYS A 40 -3.34 40.25 -4.77
N LEU A 41 -3.42 39.44 -5.83
CA LEU A 41 -2.23 38.92 -6.52
C LEU A 41 -1.39 40.05 -7.12
N LYS A 42 -2.02 41.09 -7.69
CA LYS A 42 -1.33 42.28 -8.20
C LYS A 42 -0.69 43.09 -7.08
N GLN A 43 -1.39 43.27 -5.97
CA GLN A 43 -0.90 44.01 -4.80
C GLN A 43 0.38 43.39 -4.23
N HIS A 44 0.43 42.05 -4.13
CA HIS A 44 1.58 41.33 -3.55
C HIS A 44 2.54 40.77 -4.62
N LYS A 45 2.47 41.22 -5.88
CA LYS A 45 3.20 40.62 -7.01
C LYS A 45 4.71 40.47 -6.73
N THR A 46 5.37 41.50 -6.22
CA THR A 46 6.81 41.50 -5.96
C THR A 46 7.18 40.49 -4.87
N GLU A 47 6.43 40.48 -3.77
CA GLU A 47 6.61 39.52 -2.67
C GLU A 47 6.37 38.09 -3.15
N ILE A 48 5.35 37.85 -3.99
CA ILE A 48 5.07 36.54 -4.58
C ILE A 48 6.21 36.09 -5.47
N LEU A 49 6.75 36.96 -6.33
CA LEU A 49 7.86 36.61 -7.21
C LEU A 49 9.14 36.28 -6.42
N GLN A 50 9.41 37.02 -5.34
CA GLN A 50 10.51 36.71 -4.43
C GLN A 50 10.30 35.35 -3.75
N LEU A 51 9.10 35.07 -3.25
CA LEU A 51 8.77 33.77 -2.65
C LEU A 51 8.93 32.62 -3.65
N LEU A 52 8.53 32.81 -4.91
CA LEU A 52 8.71 31.79 -5.96
C LEU A 52 10.18 31.60 -6.36
N GLN A 53 11.04 32.59 -6.13
CA GLN A 53 12.49 32.43 -6.33
C GLN A 53 13.14 31.69 -5.15
N GLU A 54 12.74 32.02 -3.92
CA GLU A 54 13.27 31.40 -2.70
C GLU A 54 12.73 29.97 -2.49
N GLN A 55 11.46 29.74 -2.83
CA GLN A 55 10.74 28.48 -2.67
C GLN A 55 9.84 28.23 -3.92
N PRO A 56 10.42 27.72 -5.02
CA PRO A 56 9.72 27.52 -6.30
C PRO A 56 8.49 26.63 -6.23
N ASP A 57 8.41 25.79 -5.20
CA ASP A 57 7.42 24.75 -4.96
C ASP A 57 6.43 25.09 -3.84
N ILE A 58 6.51 26.30 -3.25
CA ILE A 58 5.66 26.73 -2.12
C ILE A 58 4.15 26.65 -2.42
N TRP A 59 3.79 26.67 -3.70
CA TRP A 59 2.43 26.59 -4.23
C TRP A 59 2.08 25.21 -4.80
N GLN A 60 2.99 24.24 -4.84
CA GLN A 60 2.71 22.87 -5.30
C GLN A 60 2.03 22.05 -4.21
N VAL A 61 0.86 22.55 -3.79
CA VAL A 61 0.02 21.94 -2.77
C VAL A 61 -1.24 21.35 -3.37
N TYR A 62 -1.62 20.17 -2.90
CA TYR A 62 -2.74 19.40 -3.42
C TYR A 62 -3.55 18.80 -2.28
N PRO A 63 -4.86 18.58 -2.45
CA PRO A 63 -5.62 17.82 -1.48
C PRO A 63 -5.07 16.38 -1.37
N LEU A 64 -5.28 15.72 -0.23
CA LEU A 64 -5.04 14.28 -0.09
C LEU A 64 -6.16 13.51 -0.81
N SER A 65 -5.83 12.33 -1.35
CA SER A 65 -6.86 11.33 -1.63
C SER A 65 -7.52 10.89 -0.32
N TYR A 66 -8.72 10.33 -0.41
CA TYR A 66 -9.47 9.91 0.77
C TYR A 66 -8.76 8.77 1.52
N GLY A 67 -8.09 7.87 0.81
CA GLY A 67 -7.23 6.84 1.42
C GLY A 67 -6.00 7.43 2.13
N GLN A 68 -5.36 8.44 1.53
CA GLN A 68 -4.27 9.17 2.20
C GLN A 68 -4.76 9.89 3.46
N LYS A 69 -5.99 10.44 3.48
CA LYS A 69 -6.56 11.06 4.69
C LYS A 69 -6.67 10.04 5.83
N GLY A 70 -7.12 8.82 5.55
CA GLY A 70 -7.16 7.73 6.51
C GLY A 70 -5.78 7.42 7.09
N LEU A 71 -4.76 7.26 6.24
CA LEU A 71 -3.38 7.03 6.69
C LEU A 71 -2.80 8.22 7.48
N ARG A 72 -3.10 9.45 7.06
CA ARG A 72 -2.64 10.67 7.74
C ARG A 72 -3.28 10.82 9.12
N PHE A 73 -4.54 10.40 9.28
CA PHE A 73 -5.23 10.34 10.57
C PHE A 73 -4.60 9.30 11.49
N LEU A 74 -4.33 8.09 10.99
CA LEU A 74 -3.68 7.03 11.77
C LEU A 74 -2.26 7.43 12.23
N TRP A 75 -1.49 8.08 11.35
CA TRP A 75 -0.21 8.66 11.73
C TRP A 75 -0.36 9.74 12.81
N GLU A 76 -1.45 10.52 12.79
CA GLU A 76 -1.68 11.57 13.78
C GLU A 76 -1.99 11.03 15.18
N LEU A 77 -2.61 9.86 15.25
CA LEU A 77 -2.84 9.13 16.50
C LEU A 77 -1.54 8.56 17.07
N GLU A 78 -0.66 8.02 16.21
CA GLU A 78 0.59 7.37 16.60
C GLU A 78 1.78 7.83 15.74
N PRO A 79 2.29 9.08 15.89
CA PRO A 79 3.31 9.65 15.00
C PRO A 79 4.67 8.95 15.03
N HIS A 80 4.91 8.15 16.07
CA HIS A 80 6.14 7.38 16.26
C HIS A 80 6.03 5.93 15.78
N SER A 81 4.89 5.55 15.22
CA SER A 81 4.67 4.21 14.69
C SER A 81 5.43 3.99 13.38
N TYR A 82 6.00 2.79 13.24
CA TYR A 82 6.60 2.29 12.00
C TYR A 82 5.67 1.38 11.21
N THR A 83 4.44 1.16 11.69
CA THR A 83 3.47 0.19 11.13
C THR A 83 3.22 0.38 9.63
N TYR A 84 3.34 1.62 9.14
CA TYR A 84 3.12 1.96 7.73
C TYR A 84 4.41 2.19 6.94
N ASN A 85 5.57 1.76 7.45
CA ASN A 85 6.81 1.75 6.69
C ASN A 85 6.83 0.55 5.72
N VAL A 86 6.81 0.81 4.42
CA VAL A 86 7.09 -0.20 3.39
C VAL A 86 8.60 -0.23 3.18
N SER A 87 9.23 -1.40 3.11
CA SER A 87 10.66 -1.51 2.82
C SER A 87 11.00 -2.57 1.79
N PHE A 88 12.00 -2.25 0.99
CA PHE A 88 12.67 -3.16 0.09
C PHE A 88 14.14 -3.21 0.48
N ALA A 89 14.64 -4.41 0.79
CA ALA A 89 16.01 -4.62 1.21
C ALA A 89 16.66 -5.75 0.43
N VAL A 90 17.86 -5.48 -0.09
CA VAL A 90 18.67 -6.48 -0.80
C VAL A 90 20.11 -6.40 -0.33
N ARG A 91 20.78 -7.54 -0.30
CA ARG A 91 22.23 -7.64 -0.10
C ARG A 91 22.93 -7.76 -1.44
N ILE A 92 23.99 -7.00 -1.60
CA ILE A 92 24.68 -6.75 -2.84
C ILE A 92 26.13 -7.24 -2.69
N TYR A 93 26.52 -8.25 -3.48
CA TYR A 93 27.84 -8.88 -3.42
C TYR A 93 28.76 -8.44 -4.57
N TYR A 94 28.88 -7.14 -4.80
CA TYR A 94 29.80 -6.61 -5.79
C TYR A 94 30.26 -5.19 -5.40
N GLN A 95 31.35 -4.74 -6.02
CA GLN A 95 31.86 -3.38 -5.82
C GLN A 95 30.91 -2.37 -6.47
N VAL A 96 30.26 -1.55 -5.65
CA VAL A 96 29.36 -0.49 -6.11
C VAL A 96 30.09 0.85 -6.22
N ASN A 97 29.62 1.71 -7.12
CA ASN A 97 29.88 3.14 -7.03
C ASN A 97 28.72 3.80 -6.27
N LEU A 98 28.96 4.20 -5.03
CA LEU A 98 27.92 4.78 -4.18
C LEU A 98 27.36 6.09 -4.74
N ALA A 99 28.18 6.89 -5.42
CA ALA A 99 27.72 8.13 -6.05
C ALA A 99 26.70 7.83 -7.18
N THR A 100 26.91 6.75 -7.93
CA THR A 100 25.96 6.28 -8.95
C THR A 100 24.64 5.83 -8.32
N TRP A 101 24.67 5.17 -7.16
CA TRP A 101 23.44 4.83 -6.42
C TRP A 101 22.71 6.05 -5.87
N GLN A 102 23.43 7.04 -5.33
CA GLN A 102 22.82 8.30 -4.90
C GLN A 102 22.14 9.01 -6.07
N GLU A 103 22.80 9.09 -7.23
CA GLU A 103 22.22 9.65 -8.45
C GLU A 103 21.01 8.83 -8.96
N THR A 104 21.07 7.50 -8.86
CA THR A 104 19.95 6.60 -9.19
C THR A 104 18.69 6.95 -8.41
N PHE A 105 18.82 7.15 -7.09
CA PHE A 105 17.69 7.54 -6.24
C PHE A 105 17.21 8.96 -6.53
N GLU A 106 18.10 9.90 -6.86
CA GLU A 106 17.70 11.25 -7.25
C GLU A 106 16.93 11.26 -8.57
N VAL A 107 17.36 10.48 -9.57
CA VAL A 107 16.61 10.30 -10.83
C VAL A 107 15.24 9.70 -10.56
N LEU A 108 15.16 8.65 -9.73
CA LEU A 108 13.88 8.02 -9.36
C LEU A 108 12.94 9.04 -8.69
N ARG A 109 13.44 9.82 -7.72
CA ARG A 109 12.66 10.82 -6.99
C ARG A 109 12.23 12.00 -7.88
N LYS A 110 13.07 12.40 -8.83
CA LYS A 110 12.72 13.41 -9.84
C LYS A 110 11.62 12.91 -10.78
N ARG A 111 11.71 11.64 -11.19
CA ARG A 111 10.73 10.96 -12.04
C ARG A 111 9.37 10.76 -11.35
N HIS A 112 9.38 10.47 -10.03
CA HIS A 112 8.17 10.23 -9.24
C HIS A 112 7.99 11.29 -8.14
N PRO A 113 7.25 12.39 -8.40
CA PRO A 113 7.09 13.49 -7.46
C PRO A 113 6.56 13.07 -6.07
N MET A 114 5.80 11.97 -5.98
CA MET A 114 5.29 11.46 -4.72
C MET A 114 6.39 11.10 -3.71
N LEU A 115 7.56 10.67 -4.18
CA LEU A 115 8.69 10.27 -3.32
C LEU A 115 9.34 11.47 -2.60
N ARG A 116 9.02 12.69 -3.03
CA ARG A 116 9.47 13.97 -2.48
C ARG A 116 8.32 14.81 -1.94
N THR A 117 7.23 14.16 -1.54
CA THR A 117 6.03 14.80 -0.99
C THR A 117 6.01 14.73 0.54
N THR A 118 5.63 15.84 1.19
CA THR A 118 5.24 15.91 2.61
C THR A 118 3.72 16.09 2.73
N PHE A 119 3.19 15.86 3.93
CA PHE A 119 1.76 15.89 4.26
C PHE A 119 1.46 16.84 5.46
N PRO A 120 1.76 18.14 5.35
CA PRO A 120 1.53 19.10 6.42
C PRO A 120 0.04 19.49 6.56
N LYS A 121 -0.27 20.23 7.62
CA LYS A 121 -1.57 20.92 7.79
C LYS A 121 -1.52 22.31 7.16
N LEU A 122 -2.54 22.66 6.39
CA LEU A 122 -2.86 24.03 6.00
C LEU A 122 -4.15 24.45 6.70
N GLY A 123 -4.03 25.17 7.82
CA GLY A 123 -5.16 25.47 8.68
C GLY A 123 -5.69 24.19 9.34
N GLN A 124 -6.92 23.79 9.00
CA GLN A 124 -7.54 22.54 9.49
C GLN A 124 -7.48 21.40 8.47
N GLU A 125 -7.01 21.66 7.25
CA GLU A 125 -6.98 20.67 6.17
C GLU A 125 -5.60 20.02 6.06
N PHE A 126 -5.57 18.72 5.79
CA PHE A 126 -4.35 18.04 5.36
C PHE A 126 -4.10 18.30 3.89
N ILE A 127 -2.84 18.57 3.55
CA ILE A 127 -2.42 18.81 2.16
C ILE A 127 -1.21 17.96 1.81
N GLN A 128 -1.04 17.67 0.53
CA GLN A 128 0.20 17.15 -0.04
C GLN A 128 1.01 18.35 -0.51
N GLN A 129 2.29 18.42 -0.18
CA GLN A 129 3.22 19.41 -0.69
C GLN A 129 4.39 18.71 -1.36
N ILE A 130 4.60 18.98 -2.65
CA ILE A 130 5.63 18.34 -3.47
C ILE A 130 6.86 19.24 -3.49
N HIS A 131 8.05 18.71 -3.15
CA HIS A 131 9.26 19.53 -3.00
C HIS A 131 10.27 19.37 -4.12
N GLU A 132 10.56 20.40 -4.92
CA GLU A 132 11.47 20.35 -6.07
C GLU A 132 12.93 20.11 -5.67
N ASN A 133 13.42 20.87 -4.69
CA ASN A 133 14.86 20.92 -4.35
C ASN A 133 15.19 20.31 -2.99
N GLN A 134 14.35 19.39 -2.50
CA GLN A 134 14.63 18.69 -1.23
C GLN A 134 15.79 17.72 -1.40
N GLN A 135 16.68 17.67 -0.40
CA GLN A 135 17.79 16.72 -0.35
C GLN A 135 17.28 15.30 -0.15
N LEU A 136 17.87 14.34 -0.85
CA LEU A 136 17.63 12.91 -0.62
C LEU A 136 18.08 12.50 0.80
N ASP A 137 17.18 11.85 1.56
CA ASP A 137 17.51 11.19 2.83
C ASP A 137 18.26 9.88 2.55
N PHE A 138 19.53 10.01 2.17
CA PHE A 138 20.47 8.92 1.95
C PHE A 138 21.55 8.95 3.03
N LEU A 139 21.78 7.81 3.68
CA LEU A 139 22.84 7.67 4.67
C LEU A 139 23.60 6.38 4.45
N GLU A 140 24.92 6.50 4.27
CA GLU A 140 25.87 5.39 4.36
C GLU A 140 26.22 5.11 5.83
N ILE A 141 26.26 3.83 6.17
CA ILE A 141 26.53 3.32 7.50
C ILE A 141 27.68 2.30 7.36
N ASP A 142 28.80 2.56 8.03
CA ASP A 142 29.88 1.60 8.15
C ASP A 142 29.46 0.45 9.07
N ALA A 143 29.31 -0.73 8.48
CA ALA A 143 28.94 -1.97 9.14
C ALA A 143 30.09 -3.01 9.10
N SER A 144 31.30 -2.58 8.76
CA SER A 144 32.45 -3.48 8.57
C SER A 144 32.89 -4.22 9.83
N ALA A 145 32.56 -3.67 11.01
CA ALA A 145 32.85 -4.27 12.31
C ALA A 145 31.67 -5.08 12.90
N TRP A 146 30.53 -5.17 12.20
CA TRP A 146 29.33 -5.80 12.72
C TRP A 146 29.29 -7.30 12.39
N SER A 147 28.83 -8.10 13.35
CA SER A 147 28.39 -9.48 13.09
C SER A 147 27.10 -9.51 12.25
N GLU A 148 26.74 -10.66 11.68
CA GLU A 148 25.49 -10.81 10.92
C GLU A 148 24.24 -10.50 11.76
N ASP A 149 24.26 -10.85 13.04
CA ASP A 149 23.14 -10.58 13.96
C ASP A 149 23.02 -9.08 14.28
N GLU A 150 24.16 -8.40 14.50
CA GLU A 150 24.19 -6.95 14.67
C GLU A 150 23.76 -6.23 13.40
N LEU A 151 24.18 -6.72 12.23
CA LEU A 151 23.77 -6.20 10.94
C LEU A 151 22.26 -6.30 10.76
N TYR A 152 21.68 -7.48 10.97
CA TYR A 152 20.24 -7.69 10.91
C TYR A 152 19.48 -6.79 11.89
N THR A 153 19.95 -6.72 13.14
CA THR A 153 19.33 -5.89 14.18
C THR A 153 19.34 -4.40 13.80
N ASN A 154 20.44 -3.90 13.25
CA ASN A 154 20.55 -2.50 12.84
C ASN A 154 19.75 -2.18 11.57
N VAL A 155 19.69 -3.09 10.60
CA VAL A 155 18.80 -2.94 9.42
C VAL A 155 17.34 -2.91 9.87
N LEU A 156 16.94 -3.81 10.78
CA LEU A 156 15.59 -3.83 11.35
C LEU A 156 15.27 -2.53 12.12
N LYS A 157 16.23 -2.01 12.89
CA LYS A 157 16.09 -0.73 13.59
C LYS A 157 15.93 0.44 12.60
N ALA A 158 16.67 0.44 11.49
CA ALA A 158 16.56 1.45 10.45
C ALA A 158 15.19 1.39 9.74
N HIS A 159 14.70 0.20 9.44
CA HIS A 159 13.35 -0.03 8.89
C HIS A 159 12.26 0.52 9.84
N ARG A 160 12.40 0.28 11.15
CA ARG A 160 11.45 0.71 12.19
C ARG A 160 11.56 2.19 12.58
N TYR A 161 12.44 2.96 11.96
CA TYR A 161 12.56 4.38 12.28
C TYR A 161 11.38 5.16 11.67
N PRO A 162 10.59 5.90 12.46
CA PRO A 162 9.37 6.54 12.00
C PRO A 162 9.63 7.66 10.97
N PHE A 163 8.61 8.00 10.20
CA PHE A 163 8.61 9.19 9.34
C PHE A 163 7.88 10.34 10.02
N ASN A 164 8.42 11.54 9.93
CA ASN A 164 7.65 12.75 10.21
C ASN A 164 6.96 13.22 8.93
N LEU A 165 5.68 12.87 8.75
CA LEU A 165 4.96 13.19 7.51
C LEU A 165 4.79 14.68 7.25
N GLU A 166 4.89 15.55 8.25
CA GLU A 166 4.70 17.00 8.05
C GLU A 166 5.93 17.67 7.45
N THR A 167 7.13 17.16 7.74
CA THR A 167 8.40 17.85 7.44
C THR A 167 9.38 17.01 6.63
N GLN A 168 9.26 15.68 6.66
CA GLN A 168 10.14 14.75 5.98
C GLN A 168 9.41 14.11 4.79
N PRO A 169 10.08 13.98 3.63
CA PRO A 169 9.50 13.26 2.52
C PRO A 169 9.34 11.79 2.87
N VAL A 170 8.46 11.13 2.13
CA VAL A 170 8.06 9.75 2.42
C VAL A 170 9.09 8.70 2.06
N MET A 171 10.26 9.05 1.51
CA MET A 171 11.29 8.11 1.08
C MET A 171 12.60 8.30 1.84
N ARG A 172 13.23 7.18 2.23
CA ARG A 172 14.51 7.10 2.91
C ARG A 172 15.35 5.95 2.38
N VAL A 173 16.66 6.17 2.27
CA VAL A 173 17.63 5.14 1.90
C VAL A 173 18.71 5.00 2.97
N ARG A 174 18.97 3.75 3.38
CA ARG A 174 20.10 3.40 4.25
C ARG A 174 20.98 2.39 3.51
N TRP A 175 22.26 2.70 3.43
CA TRP A 175 23.26 1.87 2.78
C TRP A 175 24.23 1.36 3.84
N PHE A 176 24.26 0.05 4.08
CA PHE A 176 25.16 -0.57 5.05
C PHE A 176 26.35 -1.17 4.32
N SER A 177 27.54 -0.63 4.55
CA SER A 177 28.80 -1.06 3.92
C SER A 177 29.48 -2.07 4.85
N VAL A 178 29.39 -3.37 4.53
CA VAL A 178 30.02 -4.46 5.30
C VAL A 178 31.46 -4.68 4.82
N SER A 179 31.68 -4.60 3.51
CA SER A 179 33.01 -4.59 2.91
C SER A 179 32.99 -3.84 1.57
N ALA A 180 34.14 -3.77 0.87
CA ALA A 180 34.19 -3.17 -0.46
C ALA A 180 33.24 -3.83 -1.48
N GLN A 181 32.87 -5.09 -1.27
CA GLN A 181 32.01 -5.88 -2.18
C GLN A 181 30.75 -6.41 -1.50
N ASP A 182 30.44 -6.00 -0.27
CA ASP A 182 29.31 -6.53 0.48
C ASP A 182 28.54 -5.37 1.11
N HIS A 183 27.31 -5.17 0.62
CA HIS A 183 26.48 -4.03 0.97
C HIS A 183 25.04 -4.46 1.21
N ILE A 184 24.33 -3.78 2.09
CA ILE A 184 22.87 -3.88 2.18
C ILE A 184 22.27 -2.54 1.79
N MET A 185 21.40 -2.57 0.79
CA MET A 185 20.58 -1.43 0.39
C MET A 185 19.20 -1.58 1.02
N LEU A 186 18.83 -0.67 1.93
CA LEU A 186 17.49 -0.56 2.49
C LEU A 186 16.80 0.68 1.93
N LEU A 187 15.78 0.47 1.10
CA LEU A 187 14.84 1.49 0.68
C LEU A 187 13.59 1.40 1.56
N THR A 188 13.27 2.46 2.29
CA THR A 188 12.06 2.56 3.12
C THR A 188 11.20 3.71 2.61
N ILE A 189 9.92 3.46 2.38
CA ILE A 189 8.97 4.48 1.97
C ILE A 189 7.68 4.35 2.78
N HIS A 190 7.12 5.46 3.27
CA HIS A 190 5.85 5.43 4.01
C HIS A 190 4.67 5.10 3.08
N HIS A 191 3.77 4.23 3.51
CA HIS A 191 2.64 3.71 2.71
C HIS A 191 1.68 4.82 2.22
N ILE A 192 1.66 6.00 2.84
CA ILE A 192 0.89 7.16 2.34
C ILE A 192 1.35 7.65 0.94
N GLY A 193 2.59 7.35 0.57
CA GLY A 193 3.19 7.74 -0.71
C GLY A 193 3.18 6.64 -1.77
N LEU A 194 2.82 5.40 -1.44
CA LEU A 194 2.84 4.30 -2.40
C LEU A 194 1.89 3.16 -2.05
N ASP A 195 1.61 2.31 -3.02
CA ASP A 195 0.95 1.01 -2.83
C ASP A 195 1.83 -0.13 -3.36
N GLY A 196 1.39 -1.38 -3.18
CA GLY A 196 2.14 -2.56 -3.64
C GLY A 196 2.46 -2.53 -5.13
N TRP A 197 1.60 -1.93 -5.96
CA TRP A 197 1.86 -1.73 -7.39
C TRP A 197 3.01 -0.75 -7.63
N SER A 198 2.99 0.39 -6.94
CA SER A 198 4.03 1.42 -6.98
C SER A 198 5.38 0.88 -6.48
N LEU A 199 5.37 0.04 -5.44
CA LEU A 199 6.60 -0.62 -4.96
C LEU A 199 7.21 -1.51 -6.05
N ASN A 200 6.38 -2.35 -6.68
CA ASN A 200 6.83 -3.21 -7.78
C ASN A 200 7.40 -2.38 -8.94
N LEU A 201 6.75 -1.27 -9.30
CA LEU A 201 7.26 -0.33 -10.30
C LEU A 201 8.63 0.21 -9.91
N ILE A 202 8.79 0.76 -8.70
CA ILE A 202 10.06 1.31 -8.20
C ILE A 202 11.17 0.27 -8.26
N THR A 203 10.90 -0.96 -7.81
CA THR A 203 11.90 -2.03 -7.82
C THR A 203 12.28 -2.51 -9.21
N LYS A 204 11.48 -2.23 -10.25
CA LYS A 204 11.85 -2.49 -11.65
C LYS A 204 12.69 -1.36 -12.23
N GLU A 205 12.33 -0.11 -11.94
CA GLU A 205 13.03 1.06 -12.48
C GLU A 205 14.42 1.25 -11.86
N LEU A 206 14.61 0.93 -10.58
CA LEU A 206 15.88 1.10 -9.86
C LEU A 206 17.11 0.49 -10.56
N PRO A 207 17.14 -0.83 -10.88
CA PRO A 207 18.32 -1.42 -11.51
C PRO A 207 18.52 -0.90 -12.93
N GLU A 208 17.45 -0.57 -13.66
CA GLU A 208 17.54 -0.01 -15.01
C GLU A 208 18.19 1.38 -15.00
N ILE A 209 17.76 2.26 -14.08
CA ILE A 209 18.37 3.58 -13.88
C ILE A 209 19.84 3.41 -13.52
N TYR A 210 20.15 2.54 -12.54
CA TYR A 210 21.52 2.31 -12.10
C TYR A 210 22.43 1.85 -13.25
N GLN A 211 21.98 0.87 -14.04
CA GLN A 211 22.75 0.37 -15.19
C GLN A 211 23.00 1.43 -16.26
N SER A 212 21.98 2.23 -16.59
CA SER A 212 22.15 3.32 -17.56
C SER A 212 23.16 4.35 -17.07
N LEU A 213 23.08 4.76 -15.80
CA LEU A 213 24.05 5.69 -15.21
C LEU A 213 25.46 5.09 -15.14
N GLN A 214 25.58 3.81 -14.79
CA GLN A 214 26.87 3.12 -14.71
C GLN A 214 27.57 3.01 -16.06
N THR A 215 26.81 2.81 -17.14
CA THR A 215 27.33 2.66 -18.51
C THR A 215 27.38 3.97 -19.29
N GLY A 216 26.80 5.04 -18.76
CA GLY A 216 26.64 6.33 -19.45
C GLY A 216 25.63 6.29 -20.60
N SER A 217 24.74 5.30 -20.64
CA SER A 217 23.67 5.22 -21.64
C SER A 217 22.44 6.02 -21.23
N GLU A 218 21.55 6.28 -22.19
CA GLU A 218 20.25 6.91 -21.90
C GLU A 218 19.39 6.01 -21.00
N ILE A 219 18.59 6.62 -20.14
CA ILE A 219 17.62 5.92 -19.28
C ILE A 219 16.36 5.64 -20.10
N SER A 220 16.10 4.37 -20.42
CA SER A 220 15.06 3.95 -21.34
C SER A 220 13.72 3.61 -20.66
N LEU A 221 13.29 4.45 -19.73
CA LEU A 221 12.02 4.23 -19.02
C LEU A 221 10.82 4.78 -19.79
N SER A 222 9.67 4.12 -19.65
CA SER A 222 8.41 4.57 -20.26
C SER A 222 8.03 5.99 -19.82
N GLN A 223 7.46 6.78 -20.72
CA GLN A 223 7.00 8.12 -20.38
C GLN A 223 5.82 8.06 -19.40
N ILE A 224 5.87 8.87 -18.34
CA ILE A 224 4.74 9.04 -17.41
C ILE A 224 3.76 10.05 -18.02
N ASN A 225 2.59 9.57 -18.43
CA ASN A 225 1.49 10.42 -18.89
C ASN A 225 0.49 10.58 -17.74
N GLY A 226 0.32 11.81 -17.26
CA GLY A 226 -0.52 12.11 -16.10
C GLY A 226 0.23 12.07 -14.77
N SER A 227 -0.53 12.16 -13.67
CA SER A 227 0.03 12.32 -12.33
C SER A 227 -0.88 11.73 -11.26
N TYR A 228 -0.34 11.51 -10.06
CA TYR A 228 -1.18 11.13 -8.92
C TYR A 228 -2.19 12.24 -8.57
N GLN A 229 -1.87 13.51 -8.85
CA GLN A 229 -2.81 14.61 -8.64
C GLN A 229 -4.05 14.47 -9.53
N ASP A 230 -3.92 13.90 -10.73
CA ASP A 230 -5.07 13.64 -11.61
C ASP A 230 -6.01 12.60 -11.00
N TYR A 231 -5.46 11.57 -10.34
CA TYR A 231 -6.25 10.59 -9.58
C TYR A 231 -7.00 11.25 -8.42
N VAL A 232 -6.31 12.08 -7.62
CA VAL A 232 -6.95 12.82 -6.51
C VAL A 232 -8.06 13.73 -7.04
N ASN A 233 -7.81 14.46 -8.12
CA ASN A 233 -8.81 15.35 -8.73
C ASN A 233 -10.02 14.58 -9.26
N TRP A 234 -9.80 13.41 -9.86
CA TRP A 234 -10.88 12.52 -10.27
C TRP A 234 -11.71 12.05 -9.06
N GLN A 235 -11.07 11.58 -7.98
CA GLN A 235 -11.76 11.13 -6.78
C GLN A 235 -12.59 12.26 -6.15
N MET A 236 -12.04 13.47 -6.08
CA MET A 236 -12.76 14.65 -5.58
C MET A 236 -13.98 15.00 -6.44
N LYS A 237 -13.91 14.80 -7.76
CA LYS A 237 -15.08 14.97 -8.65
C LYS A 237 -16.10 13.86 -8.44
N LEU A 238 -15.66 12.61 -8.27
CA LEU A 238 -16.54 11.47 -7.97
C LEU A 238 -17.36 11.73 -6.70
N LEU A 239 -16.70 12.17 -5.62
CA LEU A 239 -17.32 12.47 -4.32
C LEU A 239 -18.38 13.58 -4.38
N LYS A 240 -18.31 14.47 -5.38
CA LYS A 240 -19.30 15.55 -5.62
C LYS A 240 -20.37 15.16 -6.64
N SER A 241 -20.27 13.97 -7.24
CA SER A 241 -21.18 13.51 -8.29
C SER A 241 -22.29 12.63 -7.73
N ARG A 242 -23.43 12.54 -8.43
CA ARG A 242 -24.52 11.61 -8.06
C ARG A 242 -24.12 10.13 -8.11
N LYS A 243 -22.99 9.79 -8.75
CA LYS A 243 -22.52 8.39 -8.79
C LYS A 243 -22.16 7.87 -7.40
N ILE A 244 -21.70 8.76 -6.50
CA ILE A 244 -21.33 8.37 -5.13
C ILE A 244 -22.54 7.86 -4.34
N ASP A 245 -23.75 8.32 -4.66
CA ASP A 245 -24.98 7.90 -3.99
C ASP A 245 -25.34 6.45 -4.34
N GLY A 246 -25.12 6.05 -5.60
CA GLY A 246 -25.28 4.65 -6.03
C GLY A 246 -24.28 3.73 -5.35
N LEU A 247 -23.01 4.15 -5.31
CA LEU A 247 -21.95 3.44 -4.60
C LEU A 247 -22.27 3.27 -3.10
N TRP A 248 -22.71 4.35 -2.45
CA TRP A 248 -23.14 4.30 -1.05
C TRP A 248 -24.36 3.40 -0.85
N SER A 249 -25.34 3.43 -1.75
CA SER A 249 -26.57 2.63 -1.63
C SER A 249 -26.26 1.14 -1.59
N TYR A 250 -25.33 0.69 -2.44
CA TYR A 250 -24.84 -0.69 -2.41
C TYR A 250 -24.22 -1.03 -1.04
N TRP A 251 -23.25 -0.25 -0.58
CA TRP A 251 -22.55 -0.55 0.69
C TRP A 251 -23.48 -0.49 1.90
N LYS A 252 -24.39 0.49 1.94
CA LYS A 252 -25.43 0.59 2.97
C LYS A 252 -26.32 -0.64 3.00
N GLN A 253 -26.69 -1.19 1.84
CA GLN A 253 -27.49 -2.42 1.77
C GLN A 253 -26.66 -3.63 2.20
N LYS A 254 -25.45 -3.79 1.65
CA LYS A 254 -24.56 -4.93 1.91
C LYS A 254 -24.14 -5.04 3.38
N LEU A 255 -23.93 -3.89 4.02
CA LEU A 255 -23.53 -3.76 5.43
C LEU A 255 -24.70 -3.31 6.32
N SER A 256 -25.94 -3.66 5.93
CA SER A 256 -27.11 -3.43 6.77
C SER A 256 -27.25 -4.49 7.87
N GLY A 257 -28.04 -4.18 8.89
CA GLY A 257 -28.23 -5.06 10.05
C GLY A 257 -27.08 -4.96 11.05
N GLU A 258 -27.07 -5.87 12.01
CA GLU A 258 -25.97 -5.99 12.97
C GLU A 258 -24.71 -6.49 12.23
N LEU A 259 -23.60 -5.79 12.44
CA LEU A 259 -22.32 -6.14 11.83
C LEU A 259 -21.55 -7.06 12.78
N PRO A 260 -21.16 -8.26 12.34
CA PRO A 260 -20.50 -9.20 13.22
C PRO A 260 -19.07 -8.74 13.51
N VAL A 261 -18.71 -8.75 14.79
CA VAL A 261 -17.30 -8.66 15.21
C VAL A 261 -16.74 -10.08 15.22
N LEU A 262 -15.67 -10.33 14.47
CA LEU A 262 -15.06 -11.65 14.41
C LEU A 262 -14.43 -12.01 15.77
N ASN A 263 -14.91 -13.09 16.38
CA ASN A 263 -14.47 -13.52 17.69
C ASN A 263 -13.64 -14.81 17.61
N LEU A 264 -12.43 -14.68 17.06
CA LEU A 264 -11.45 -15.76 17.06
C LEU A 264 -11.07 -16.14 18.49
N LEU A 265 -10.96 -17.44 18.77
CA LEU A 265 -10.38 -17.94 20.00
C LEU A 265 -8.89 -17.60 20.01
N THR A 266 -8.51 -16.60 20.82
CA THR A 266 -7.13 -16.14 20.97
C THR A 266 -6.41 -16.94 22.06
N ASP A 267 -5.11 -17.12 21.92
CA ASP A 267 -4.27 -17.79 22.94
C ASP A 267 -3.99 -16.86 24.14
N LYS A 268 -4.07 -15.55 23.91
CA LYS A 268 -3.80 -14.48 24.87
C LYS A 268 -5.00 -13.54 24.99
N PRO A 269 -5.19 -12.87 26.15
CA PRO A 269 -6.25 -11.88 26.31
C PRO A 269 -6.01 -10.69 25.36
N ARG A 270 -7.08 -10.23 24.71
CA ARG A 270 -7.01 -9.06 23.83
C ARG A 270 -6.59 -7.80 24.62
N PRO A 271 -5.56 -7.06 24.18
CA PRO A 271 -5.22 -5.77 24.76
C PRO A 271 -6.35 -4.72 24.58
N GLN A 272 -6.49 -3.77 25.51
CA GLN A 272 -7.53 -2.71 25.42
C GLN A 272 -7.32 -1.76 24.22
N ILE A 273 -6.07 -1.61 23.78
CA ILE A 273 -5.69 -0.83 22.61
C ILE A 273 -5.01 -1.78 21.64
N GLN A 274 -5.43 -1.75 20.37
CA GLN A 274 -4.87 -2.60 19.34
C GLN A 274 -3.36 -2.42 19.27
N THR A 275 -2.64 -3.54 19.31
CA THR A 275 -1.19 -3.58 19.09
C THR A 275 -0.90 -3.98 17.64
N PHE A 276 0.27 -3.61 17.14
CA PHE A 276 0.72 -3.94 15.78
C PHE A 276 1.97 -4.85 15.78
N ASN A 277 2.15 -5.61 16.87
CA ASN A 277 3.23 -6.59 16.96
C ASN A 277 2.79 -7.87 16.25
N GLY A 278 3.38 -8.18 15.10
CA GLY A 278 3.07 -9.41 14.40
C GLY A 278 4.25 -10.31 14.12
N ALA A 279 3.88 -11.49 13.61
CA ALA A 279 4.75 -12.48 13.01
C ALA A 279 4.04 -13.05 11.77
N ALA A 280 4.78 -13.73 10.88
CA ALA A 280 4.23 -14.43 9.73
C ALA A 280 4.58 -15.92 9.75
N TYR A 281 3.57 -16.78 9.62
CA TYR A 281 3.76 -18.22 9.42
C TYR A 281 3.65 -18.55 7.93
N GLN A 282 4.73 -19.10 7.36
CA GLN A 282 4.82 -19.41 5.93
C GLN A 282 4.47 -20.88 5.66
N PHE A 283 3.69 -21.13 4.61
CA PHE A 283 3.43 -22.46 4.08
C PHE A 283 3.30 -22.43 2.55
N LYS A 284 3.33 -23.60 1.90
CA LYS A 284 3.29 -23.73 0.43
C LYS A 284 2.20 -24.71 0.01
N LEU A 285 1.45 -24.37 -1.04
CA LEU A 285 0.61 -25.31 -1.76
C LEU A 285 1.44 -25.92 -2.90
N SER A 286 1.41 -27.24 -3.02
CA SER A 286 2.06 -27.96 -4.11
C SER A 286 1.53 -27.53 -5.47
N GLU A 287 2.32 -27.76 -6.52
CA GLU A 287 1.89 -27.58 -7.91
C GLU A 287 0.60 -28.34 -8.24
N GLU A 288 0.50 -29.61 -7.81
CA GLU A 288 -0.70 -30.43 -8.03
C GLU A 288 -1.95 -29.79 -7.43
N LEU A 289 -1.92 -29.48 -6.13
CA LEU A 289 -3.02 -28.81 -5.44
C LEU A 289 -3.38 -27.47 -6.10
N THR A 290 -2.38 -26.68 -6.48
CA THR A 290 -2.58 -25.38 -7.14
C THR A 290 -3.26 -25.54 -8.50
N GLY A 291 -2.83 -26.52 -9.31
CA GLY A 291 -3.43 -26.86 -10.59
C GLY A 291 -4.90 -27.26 -10.42
N ARG A 292 -5.19 -28.17 -9.48
CA ARG A 292 -6.55 -28.64 -9.20
C ARG A 292 -7.47 -27.52 -8.69
N LEU A 293 -6.94 -26.56 -7.91
CA LEU A 293 -7.70 -25.36 -7.50
C LEU A 293 -8.03 -24.47 -8.70
N LYS A 294 -7.09 -24.27 -9.63
CA LYS A 294 -7.32 -23.52 -10.87
C LYS A 294 -8.35 -24.20 -11.76
N GLU A 295 -8.30 -25.53 -11.88
CA GLU A 295 -9.29 -26.32 -12.61
C GLU A 295 -10.68 -26.24 -11.98
N LEU A 296 -10.78 -26.33 -10.65
CA LEU A 296 -12.06 -26.16 -9.95
C LEU A 296 -12.63 -24.77 -10.19
N ALA A 297 -11.82 -23.72 -10.04
CA ALA A 297 -12.24 -22.35 -10.28
C ALA A 297 -12.78 -22.18 -11.71
N GLN A 298 -12.07 -22.72 -12.70
CA GLN A 298 -12.53 -22.71 -14.09
C GLN A 298 -13.84 -23.48 -14.29
N LYS A 299 -13.97 -24.69 -13.72
CA LYS A 299 -15.16 -25.54 -13.84
C LYS A 299 -16.42 -24.87 -13.27
N GLN A 300 -16.26 -24.10 -12.20
CA GLN A 300 -17.36 -23.41 -11.52
C GLN A 300 -17.54 -21.96 -11.97
N GLU A 301 -16.81 -21.54 -13.02
CA GLU A 301 -16.84 -20.18 -13.55
C GLU A 301 -16.56 -19.10 -12.49
N VAL A 302 -15.69 -19.42 -11.53
CA VAL A 302 -15.20 -18.51 -10.49
C VAL A 302 -13.70 -18.28 -10.63
N THR A 303 -13.16 -17.34 -9.87
CA THR A 303 -11.71 -17.07 -9.87
C THR A 303 -10.99 -17.88 -8.80
N LEU A 304 -9.68 -18.12 -8.99
CA LEU A 304 -8.83 -18.70 -7.94
C LEU A 304 -8.89 -17.87 -6.65
N TYR A 305 -8.95 -16.54 -6.76
CA TYR A 305 -9.14 -15.64 -5.63
C TYR A 305 -10.41 -16.00 -4.84
N THR A 306 -11.55 -16.17 -5.54
CA THR A 306 -12.83 -16.56 -4.95
C THR A 306 -12.71 -17.88 -4.19
N THR A 307 -12.11 -18.90 -4.79
CA THR A 307 -11.93 -20.21 -4.15
C THR A 307 -11.11 -20.11 -2.88
N LEU A 308 -9.98 -19.40 -2.92
CA LEU A 308 -9.11 -19.24 -1.77
C LEU A 308 -9.78 -18.43 -0.64
N LEU A 309 -10.49 -17.35 -0.99
CA LEU A 309 -11.24 -16.51 -0.04
C LEU A 309 -12.39 -17.28 0.61
N ALA A 310 -13.20 -17.99 -0.17
CA ALA A 310 -14.32 -18.77 0.36
C ALA A 310 -13.82 -19.84 1.34
N THR A 311 -12.71 -20.51 1.00
CA THR A 311 -12.06 -21.48 1.90
C THR A 311 -11.59 -20.82 3.18
N PHE A 312 -11.09 -19.58 3.11
CA PHE A 312 -10.64 -18.83 4.28
C PHE A 312 -11.83 -18.43 5.16
N GLN A 313 -12.94 -18.03 4.57
CA GLN A 313 -14.18 -17.72 5.30
C GLN A 313 -14.77 -18.97 5.97
N ILE A 314 -14.72 -20.14 5.32
CA ILE A 314 -15.05 -21.42 5.96
C ILE A 314 -14.12 -21.70 7.14
N LEU A 315 -12.82 -21.49 6.99
CA LEU A 315 -11.87 -21.66 8.09
C LEU A 315 -12.29 -20.79 9.28
N LEU A 316 -12.57 -19.50 9.05
CA LEU A 316 -13.02 -18.58 10.11
C LEU A 316 -14.31 -19.09 10.77
N TYR A 317 -15.32 -19.48 9.98
CA TYR A 317 -16.56 -20.10 10.48
C TYR A 317 -16.28 -21.32 11.38
N ARG A 318 -15.39 -22.24 10.96
CA ARG A 318 -15.08 -23.45 11.74
C ARG A 318 -14.38 -23.14 13.07
N TYR A 319 -13.69 -22.00 13.18
CA TYR A 319 -13.03 -21.58 14.42
C TYR A 319 -13.92 -20.74 15.34
N THR A 320 -14.90 -20.02 14.80
CA THR A 320 -15.74 -19.09 15.59
C THR A 320 -17.17 -19.56 15.79
N GLY A 321 -17.68 -20.44 14.92
CA GLY A 321 -19.10 -20.77 14.80
C GLY A 321 -19.97 -19.63 14.27
N GLN A 322 -19.39 -18.50 13.86
CA GLN A 322 -20.13 -17.34 13.37
C GLN A 322 -20.51 -17.52 11.90
N GLU A 323 -21.80 -17.49 11.61
CA GLU A 323 -22.33 -17.70 10.26
C GLU A 323 -22.17 -16.46 9.36
N ASP A 324 -22.14 -15.25 9.94
CA ASP A 324 -21.90 -14.00 9.20
C ASP A 324 -20.44 -13.56 9.41
N ILE A 325 -19.68 -13.52 8.32
CA ILE A 325 -18.22 -13.30 8.34
C ILE A 325 -17.86 -12.10 7.45
N LEU A 326 -17.18 -11.12 8.04
CA LEU A 326 -16.57 -9.99 7.33
C LEU A 326 -15.07 -10.21 7.17
N VAL A 327 -14.60 -10.21 5.92
CA VAL A 327 -13.17 -10.24 5.58
C VAL A 327 -12.82 -9.01 4.76
N GLY A 328 -11.80 -8.26 5.18
CA GLY A 328 -11.28 -7.15 4.37
C GLY A 328 -10.36 -7.65 3.26
N THR A 329 -10.28 -6.89 2.18
CA THR A 329 -9.33 -7.16 1.08
C THR A 329 -8.89 -5.87 0.41
N PRO A 330 -7.63 -5.78 -0.08
CA PRO A 330 -7.17 -4.60 -0.76
C PRO A 330 -7.66 -4.59 -2.20
N THR A 331 -7.92 -3.40 -2.72
CA THR A 331 -8.09 -3.15 -4.15
C THR A 331 -6.86 -2.43 -4.68
N SER A 332 -6.60 -2.55 -5.98
CA SER A 332 -5.51 -1.76 -6.58
C SER A 332 -5.86 -0.27 -6.66
N GLY A 333 -7.17 0.06 -6.66
CA GLY A 333 -7.71 1.40 -6.90
C GLY A 333 -7.33 2.03 -8.24
N ARG A 334 -6.72 1.24 -9.13
CA ARG A 334 -6.31 1.62 -10.49
C ARG A 334 -7.33 1.15 -11.51
N THR A 335 -8.60 1.47 -11.27
CA THR A 335 -9.75 0.99 -12.06
C THR A 335 -9.88 1.68 -13.42
N ARG A 336 -9.33 2.89 -13.56
CA ARG A 336 -9.47 3.69 -14.78
C ARG A 336 -8.37 3.37 -15.79
N PRO A 337 -8.68 3.37 -17.10
CA PRO A 337 -7.68 3.13 -18.15
C PRO A 337 -6.48 4.08 -18.07
N GLU A 338 -6.70 5.32 -17.63
CA GLU A 338 -5.67 6.34 -17.41
C GLU A 338 -4.61 5.91 -16.35
N PHE A 339 -4.95 5.01 -15.42
CA PHE A 339 -4.12 4.64 -14.28
C PHE A 339 -3.77 3.14 -14.20
N ALA A 340 -4.54 2.27 -14.86
CA ALA A 340 -4.47 0.81 -14.77
C ALA A 340 -3.06 0.25 -15.04
N PHE A 341 -2.29 0.91 -15.90
CA PHE A 341 -0.91 0.53 -16.26
C PHE A 341 0.04 1.71 -16.30
N ALA A 342 -0.40 2.88 -15.85
CA ALA A 342 0.44 4.06 -15.86
C ALA A 342 1.57 3.91 -14.84
N PRO A 343 2.83 4.22 -15.20
CA PRO A 343 3.98 4.20 -14.30
C PRO A 343 3.95 5.38 -13.31
N ILE A 344 2.84 5.53 -12.58
CA ILE A 344 2.60 6.58 -11.59
C ILE A 344 2.73 5.96 -10.20
N VAL A 345 3.68 6.47 -9.41
CA VAL A 345 3.81 6.17 -7.98
C VAL A 345 2.82 6.99 -7.17
N GLY A 346 2.10 6.31 -6.28
CA GLY A 346 1.15 6.93 -5.36
C GLY A 346 0.36 5.89 -4.57
N TYR A 347 -0.44 6.34 -3.61
CA TYR A 347 -1.34 5.46 -2.85
C TYR A 347 -2.69 5.37 -3.56
N PHE A 348 -2.87 4.41 -4.46
CA PHE A 348 -4.15 4.15 -5.13
C PHE A 348 -4.96 3.10 -4.39
N ALA A 349 -4.30 2.20 -3.66
CA ALA A 349 -4.96 1.12 -2.95
C ALA A 349 -6.05 1.62 -1.99
N ASP A 350 -7.15 0.87 -1.95
CA ASP A 350 -8.21 1.04 -0.96
C ASP A 350 -8.62 -0.34 -0.42
N GLN A 351 -9.61 -0.38 0.47
CA GLN A 351 -10.07 -1.61 1.09
C GLN A 351 -11.56 -1.81 0.83
N VAL A 352 -11.96 -3.05 0.58
CA VAL A 352 -13.37 -3.42 0.47
C VAL A 352 -13.68 -4.60 1.40
N VAL A 353 -14.96 -4.74 1.73
CA VAL A 353 -15.44 -5.72 2.70
C VAL A 353 -16.14 -6.87 1.97
N MET A 354 -15.70 -8.09 2.23
CA MET A 354 -16.28 -9.31 1.74
C MET A 354 -17.14 -9.92 2.84
N ARG A 355 -18.44 -9.61 2.84
CA ARG A 355 -19.43 -10.20 3.75
C ARG A 355 -19.98 -11.50 3.18
N THR A 356 -19.85 -12.57 3.94
CA THR A 356 -20.32 -13.92 3.57
C THR A 356 -21.23 -14.46 4.64
N ASP A 357 -22.34 -15.06 4.21
CA ASP A 357 -23.34 -15.72 5.06
C ASP A 357 -23.23 -17.23 4.86
N LEU A 358 -22.90 -17.95 5.94
CA LEU A 358 -22.78 -19.40 6.02
C LEU A 358 -23.98 -20.04 6.75
N SER A 359 -25.05 -19.29 7.00
CA SER A 359 -26.24 -19.79 7.68
C SER A 359 -26.94 -20.91 6.88
N GLY A 360 -27.58 -21.83 7.60
CA GLY A 360 -28.27 -22.97 6.99
C GLY A 360 -27.33 -24.06 6.43
N ASN A 361 -26.04 -23.97 6.73
CA ASN A 361 -24.99 -24.89 6.30
C ASN A 361 -25.01 -25.17 4.78
N PRO A 362 -24.60 -24.18 3.94
CA PRO A 362 -24.69 -24.31 2.50
C PRO A 362 -23.76 -25.41 1.96
N ARG A 363 -24.02 -25.87 0.73
CA ARG A 363 -23.03 -26.70 0.01
C ARG A 363 -21.82 -25.83 -0.33
N LEU A 364 -20.63 -26.44 -0.37
CA LEU A 364 -19.39 -25.76 -0.72
C LEU A 364 -19.49 -25.05 -2.08
N ILE A 365 -20.14 -25.68 -3.06
CA ILE A 365 -20.34 -25.07 -4.37
C ILE A 365 -21.27 -23.84 -4.34
N ASP A 366 -22.36 -23.90 -3.57
CA ASP A 366 -23.29 -22.78 -3.47
C ASP A 366 -22.59 -21.58 -2.81
N LEU A 367 -21.74 -21.84 -1.80
CA LEU A 367 -20.92 -20.83 -1.15
C LEU A 367 -19.89 -20.21 -2.12
N LEU A 368 -19.22 -21.01 -2.96
CA LEU A 368 -18.29 -20.48 -3.97
C LEU A 368 -18.97 -19.49 -4.92
N ILE A 369 -20.19 -19.80 -5.37
CA ILE A 369 -20.98 -18.94 -6.25
C ILE A 369 -21.39 -17.65 -5.52
N GLN A 370 -21.85 -17.77 -4.27
CA GLN A 370 -22.21 -16.62 -3.42
C GLN A 370 -21.02 -15.68 -3.17
N VAL A 371 -19.85 -16.24 -2.87
CA VAL A 371 -18.62 -15.47 -2.67
C VAL A 371 -18.18 -14.83 -3.99
N SER A 372 -18.28 -15.55 -5.12
CA SER A 372 -17.95 -14.99 -6.44
C SER A 372 -18.79 -13.75 -6.75
N LYS A 373 -20.10 -13.85 -6.54
CA LYS A 373 -21.03 -12.72 -6.69
C LYS A 373 -20.66 -11.56 -5.77
N THR A 374 -20.38 -11.84 -4.49
CA THR A 374 -19.96 -10.82 -3.52
C THR A 374 -18.67 -10.12 -3.95
N VAL A 375 -17.69 -10.85 -4.46
CA VAL A 375 -16.42 -10.29 -4.94
C VAL A 375 -16.65 -9.36 -6.13
N ILE A 376 -17.42 -9.79 -7.14
CA ILE A 376 -17.73 -8.99 -8.32
C ILE A 376 -18.45 -7.70 -7.91
N GLU A 377 -19.52 -7.83 -7.11
CA GLU A 377 -20.28 -6.67 -6.64
C GLU A 377 -19.41 -5.71 -5.81
N ALA A 378 -18.59 -6.20 -4.89
CA ALA A 378 -17.71 -5.36 -4.09
C ALA A 378 -16.69 -4.60 -4.96
N LEU A 379 -16.14 -5.25 -5.98
CA LEU A 379 -15.20 -4.63 -6.92
C LEU A 379 -15.88 -3.62 -7.85
N ASP A 380 -17.12 -3.85 -8.28
CA ASP A 380 -17.89 -2.87 -9.05
C ASP A 380 -18.18 -1.59 -8.25
N HIS A 381 -18.13 -1.66 -6.91
CA HIS A 381 -18.38 -0.55 -5.99
C HIS A 381 -17.11 -0.09 -5.22
N GLN A 382 -15.92 -0.53 -5.65
CA GLN A 382 -14.65 -0.26 -4.97
C GLN A 382 -14.22 1.21 -4.96
N ASP A 383 -14.76 2.03 -5.86
CA ASP A 383 -14.43 3.46 -5.94
C ASP A 383 -15.03 4.26 -4.75
N TYR A 384 -15.85 3.64 -3.91
CA TYR A 384 -16.32 4.23 -2.65
C TYR A 384 -15.25 4.14 -1.57
N PRO A 385 -14.72 5.26 -1.05
CA PRO A 385 -13.58 5.19 -0.14
C PRO A 385 -13.88 4.44 1.16
N PHE A 386 -12.99 3.55 1.58
CA PHE A 386 -13.18 2.77 2.82
C PHE A 386 -13.30 3.66 4.05
N SER A 387 -12.45 4.69 4.18
CA SER A 387 -12.53 5.60 5.32
C SER A 387 -13.85 6.36 5.36
N LEU A 388 -14.45 6.68 4.20
CA LEU A 388 -15.77 7.32 4.13
C LEU A 388 -16.87 6.32 4.49
N LEU A 389 -16.70 5.05 4.11
CA LEU A 389 -17.59 3.96 4.48
C LEU A 389 -17.67 3.81 5.99
N VAL A 390 -16.51 3.73 6.67
CA VAL A 390 -16.44 3.64 8.14
C VAL A 390 -17.06 4.88 8.80
N GLU A 391 -16.74 6.09 8.31
CA GLU A 391 -17.32 7.34 8.83
C GLU A 391 -18.85 7.33 8.75
N ARG A 392 -19.43 6.92 7.61
CA ARG A 392 -20.88 6.95 7.40
C ARG A 392 -21.65 5.83 8.08
N LEU A 393 -21.00 4.70 8.36
CA LEU A 393 -21.62 3.61 9.10
C LEU A 393 -21.77 3.94 10.59
N ASP A 394 -21.04 4.94 11.10
CA ASP A 394 -21.09 5.42 12.49
C ASP A 394 -20.96 4.26 13.49
N LEU A 395 -19.94 3.42 13.25
CA LEU A 395 -19.69 2.22 14.05
C LEU A 395 -19.23 2.59 15.46
N GLU A 396 -19.61 1.79 16.45
CA GLU A 396 -19.07 1.92 17.80
C GLU A 396 -17.54 1.82 17.77
N GLN A 397 -16.87 2.79 18.39
CA GLN A 397 -15.42 2.79 18.45
C GLN A 397 -14.91 1.77 19.47
N ASP A 398 -14.29 0.71 18.99
CA ASP A 398 -13.51 -0.22 19.79
C ASP A 398 -12.01 -0.01 19.51
N SER A 399 -11.28 0.57 20.47
CA SER A 399 -9.85 0.81 20.34
C SER A 399 -9.01 -0.46 20.26
N SER A 400 -9.56 -1.62 20.60
CA SER A 400 -8.87 -2.92 20.59
C SER A 400 -8.93 -3.64 19.24
N ARG A 401 -9.68 -3.10 18.26
CA ARG A 401 -9.95 -3.75 16.98
C ARG A 401 -9.96 -2.76 15.82
N ASN A 402 -9.71 -3.29 14.63
CA ASN A 402 -10.05 -2.56 13.41
C ASN A 402 -11.60 -2.42 13.31
N PRO A 403 -12.13 -1.25 12.90
CA PRO A 403 -13.55 -0.92 12.99
C PRO A 403 -14.52 -1.89 12.31
N LEU A 404 -14.14 -2.54 11.20
CA LEU A 404 -15.11 -3.30 10.38
C LEU A 404 -14.76 -4.77 10.16
N PHE A 405 -13.47 -5.14 10.16
CA PHE A 405 -13.06 -6.53 10.02
C PHE A 405 -11.75 -6.79 10.75
N GLN A 406 -11.61 -7.99 11.30
CA GLN A 406 -10.41 -8.42 12.01
C GLN A 406 -9.60 -9.47 11.24
N ALA A 407 -10.20 -10.05 10.19
CA ALA A 407 -9.53 -10.91 9.24
C ALA A 407 -9.36 -10.19 7.89
N TYR A 408 -8.20 -10.39 7.27
CA TYR A 408 -7.85 -9.80 5.98
C TYR A 408 -7.37 -10.86 5.00
N PHE A 409 -7.70 -10.72 3.73
CA PHE A 409 -7.30 -11.65 2.68
C PHE A 409 -6.75 -10.89 1.48
N LEU A 410 -5.64 -11.36 0.92
CA LEU A 410 -5.10 -10.82 -0.31
C LEU A 410 -4.42 -11.90 -1.17
N LEU A 411 -4.55 -11.75 -2.48
CA LEU A 411 -3.84 -12.55 -3.48
C LEU A 411 -2.98 -11.63 -4.32
N GLN A 412 -1.67 -11.85 -4.29
CA GLN A 412 -0.72 -11.08 -5.07
C GLN A 412 -0.32 -11.82 -6.35
N LYS A 413 -0.46 -11.11 -7.47
CA LYS A 413 -0.04 -11.56 -8.80
C LYS A 413 1.11 -10.68 -9.30
N TYR A 414 2.33 -11.21 -9.28
CA TYR A 414 3.49 -10.56 -9.88
C TYR A 414 3.63 -11.02 -11.33
N GLN A 415 3.03 -10.28 -12.26
CA GLN A 415 2.89 -10.75 -13.65
C GLN A 415 4.16 -10.68 -14.52
N GLU A 416 5.22 -9.96 -14.12
CA GLU A 416 6.22 -9.53 -15.12
C GLU A 416 7.70 -9.79 -14.78
N SER A 417 8.06 -10.22 -13.57
CA SER A 417 9.46 -10.58 -13.28
C SER A 417 9.60 -11.58 -12.14
N LYS A 418 9.88 -12.84 -12.49
CA LYS A 418 10.12 -13.94 -11.53
C LYS A 418 11.19 -13.58 -10.49
N ASN A 419 12.21 -12.83 -10.92
CA ASN A 419 13.36 -12.47 -10.08
C ASN A 419 13.00 -11.46 -8.99
N VAL A 420 12.35 -10.35 -9.34
CA VAL A 420 11.97 -9.29 -8.37
C VAL A 420 11.13 -9.87 -7.23
N ARG A 421 10.23 -10.79 -7.54
CA ARG A 421 9.43 -11.44 -6.52
C ARG A 421 10.26 -12.24 -5.51
N LYS A 422 11.28 -12.98 -5.96
CA LYS A 422 12.16 -13.70 -5.04
C LYS A 422 12.81 -12.74 -4.03
N LEU A 423 13.08 -11.50 -4.43
CA LEU A 423 13.62 -10.46 -3.54
C LEU A 423 12.63 -10.01 -2.45
N PHE A 424 11.33 -10.14 -2.68
CA PHE A 424 10.30 -9.75 -1.71
C PHE A 424 9.90 -10.87 -0.75
N PHE A 425 9.78 -12.11 -1.23
CA PHE A 425 9.13 -13.19 -0.45
C PHE A 425 10.05 -14.36 -0.12
N SER A 426 11.23 -14.44 -0.73
CA SER A 426 12.14 -15.53 -0.44
C SER A 426 12.87 -15.28 0.87
N ARG A 427 12.75 -16.22 1.81
CA ARG A 427 13.62 -16.27 3.00
C ARG A 427 14.93 -17.03 2.75
N THR A 428 15.09 -17.68 1.59
CA THR A 428 16.35 -18.33 1.23
C THR A 428 17.33 -17.34 0.61
N LYS A 429 18.56 -17.34 1.13
CA LYS A 429 19.72 -16.60 0.61
C LYS A 429 20.18 -17.25 -0.71
N THR A 430 19.56 -16.82 -1.80
CA THR A 430 19.91 -17.25 -3.16
C THR A 430 20.18 -16.02 -4.00
N LEU A 431 21.26 -16.04 -4.77
CA LEU A 431 21.54 -14.99 -5.75
C LEU A 431 20.43 -14.91 -6.79
N VAL A 432 19.98 -13.68 -7.03
CA VAL A 432 18.93 -13.32 -7.97
C VAL A 432 19.48 -12.22 -8.87
N ASP A 433 19.27 -12.37 -10.17
CA ASP A 433 19.54 -11.31 -11.13
C ASP A 433 18.44 -10.23 -11.04
N TRP A 434 18.82 -9.06 -10.55
CA TRP A 434 17.97 -7.89 -10.41
C TRP A 434 18.40 -6.84 -11.44
N GLY A 435 17.94 -7.02 -12.67
CA GLY A 435 18.31 -6.16 -13.80
C GLY A 435 19.82 -6.10 -13.95
N GLY A 436 20.45 -7.26 -14.16
CA GLY A 436 21.91 -7.44 -14.31
C GLY A 436 22.75 -7.26 -13.04
N LEU A 437 22.13 -6.91 -11.90
CA LEU A 437 22.78 -6.89 -10.59
C LEU A 437 22.59 -8.23 -9.89
N GLN A 438 23.67 -8.83 -9.40
CA GLN A 438 23.60 -10.04 -8.59
C GLN A 438 23.37 -9.67 -7.13
N VAL A 439 22.17 -9.96 -6.63
CA VAL A 439 21.74 -9.60 -5.27
C VAL A 439 21.06 -10.76 -4.55
N GLU A 440 21.07 -10.73 -3.23
CA GLU A 440 20.29 -11.64 -2.40
C GLU A 440 19.12 -10.90 -1.72
N PRO A 441 17.97 -11.56 -1.54
CA PRO A 441 16.90 -11.04 -0.70
C PRO A 441 17.39 -10.79 0.73
N PHE A 442 17.09 -9.62 1.29
CA PHE A 442 17.28 -9.36 2.72
C PHE A 442 15.91 -9.32 3.39
N ALA A 443 15.45 -10.47 3.86
CA ALA A 443 14.11 -10.62 4.42
C ALA A 443 13.92 -9.74 5.66
N LEU A 444 12.93 -8.86 5.61
CA LEU A 444 12.46 -8.06 6.73
C LEU A 444 11.01 -8.44 7.01
N ASP A 445 10.71 -8.63 8.28
CA ASP A 445 9.36 -8.86 8.77
C ASP A 445 8.61 -7.51 8.77
N GLN A 446 7.61 -7.37 7.88
CA GLN A 446 6.88 -6.13 7.61
C GLN A 446 5.38 -6.37 7.53
N TYR A 447 4.58 -5.38 7.97
CA TYR A 447 3.10 -5.44 7.97
C TYR A 447 2.51 -6.61 8.75
N GLU A 448 3.23 -7.09 9.75
CA GLU A 448 2.77 -8.20 10.57
C GLU A 448 1.93 -7.62 11.71
N GLY A 449 0.67 -8.04 11.84
CA GLY A 449 -0.21 -7.62 12.94
C GLY A 449 -1.06 -6.37 12.69
N LEU A 450 -1.23 -5.92 11.44
CA LEU A 450 -2.23 -4.88 11.09
C LEU A 450 -3.67 -5.28 11.43
N PHE A 451 -3.95 -6.58 11.32
CA PHE A 451 -5.21 -7.22 11.63
C PHE A 451 -4.93 -8.38 12.59
N ASP A 452 -5.97 -8.93 13.21
CA ASP A 452 -5.82 -10.11 14.08
C ASP A 452 -5.18 -11.25 13.30
N ILE A 453 -5.68 -11.50 12.08
CA ILE A 453 -5.16 -12.47 11.13
C ILE A 453 -5.24 -11.95 9.69
N THR A 454 -4.21 -12.18 8.90
CA THR A 454 -4.18 -11.89 7.46
C THR A 454 -3.67 -13.11 6.72
N LEU A 455 -4.44 -13.59 5.75
CA LEU A 455 -3.99 -14.62 4.82
C LEU A 455 -3.55 -13.95 3.51
N GLU A 456 -2.23 -13.94 3.29
CA GLU A 456 -1.60 -13.47 2.06
C GLU A 456 -1.20 -14.66 1.20
N MET A 457 -1.71 -14.68 -0.03
CA MET A 457 -1.42 -15.72 -1.03
C MET A 457 -0.61 -15.10 -2.17
N VAL A 458 0.43 -15.79 -2.64
CA VAL A 458 1.31 -15.32 -3.72
C VAL A 458 1.50 -16.45 -4.74
N GLU A 459 1.11 -16.25 -6.00
CA GLU A 459 1.22 -17.27 -7.06
C GLU A 459 2.69 -17.56 -7.41
N ASP A 460 3.26 -18.71 -7.00
CA ASP A 460 4.67 -19.20 -7.16
C ASP A 460 4.97 -20.11 -8.33
N ASP A 461 5.17 -19.52 -9.52
CA ASP A 461 5.31 -20.28 -10.76
C ASP A 461 4.09 -21.22 -10.92
N SER A 462 4.28 -22.52 -10.68
CA SER A 462 3.23 -23.55 -10.70
C SER A 462 2.58 -23.80 -9.32
N CYS A 463 3.17 -23.27 -8.25
CA CYS A 463 2.76 -23.45 -6.85
C CYS A 463 2.08 -22.18 -6.28
N MET A 464 1.66 -22.24 -5.02
CA MET A 464 1.27 -21.05 -4.24
C MET A 464 2.13 -20.95 -2.99
N LEU A 465 2.71 -19.78 -2.75
CA LEU A 465 3.27 -19.43 -1.45
C LEU A 465 2.20 -18.72 -0.63
N ALA A 466 2.14 -19.01 0.66
CA ALA A 466 1.13 -18.45 1.55
C ALA A 466 1.74 -18.03 2.89
N PHE A 467 1.21 -16.94 3.44
CA PHE A 467 1.60 -16.39 4.72
C PHE A 467 0.36 -16.12 5.56
N ILE A 468 0.30 -16.69 6.76
CA ILE A 468 -0.63 -16.22 7.79
C ILE A 468 0.12 -15.21 8.65
N LYS A 469 -0.16 -13.92 8.46
CA LYS A 469 0.33 -12.85 9.35
C LYS A 469 -0.65 -12.69 10.50
N TYR A 470 -0.15 -12.58 11.71
CA TYR A 470 -1.00 -12.57 12.90
C TYR A 470 -0.44 -11.64 13.97
N ASN A 471 -1.33 -11.14 14.83
CA ASN A 471 -0.92 -10.37 16.00
C ASN A 471 -0.41 -11.30 17.11
N THR A 472 0.87 -11.16 17.47
CA THR A 472 1.57 -11.97 18.48
C THR A 472 1.12 -11.71 19.92
N ASN A 473 0.40 -10.60 20.17
CA ASN A 473 -0.28 -10.37 21.44
C ASN A 473 -1.62 -11.13 21.53
N LEU A 474 -2.11 -11.74 20.44
CA LEU A 474 -3.35 -12.51 20.42
C LEU A 474 -3.09 -14.01 20.25
N PHE A 475 -2.17 -14.38 19.35
CA PHE A 475 -1.94 -15.78 18.99
C PHE A 475 -0.51 -16.23 19.25
N ASP A 476 -0.36 -17.53 19.44
CA ASP A 476 0.90 -18.25 19.41
C ASP A 476 1.10 -18.93 18.06
N GLU A 477 2.37 -19.09 17.65
CA GLU A 477 2.74 -19.69 16.36
C GLU A 477 2.10 -21.07 16.15
N LEU A 478 2.01 -21.89 17.20
CA LEU A 478 1.42 -23.23 17.13
C LEU A 478 -0.06 -23.21 16.73
N THR A 479 -0.82 -22.21 17.19
CA THR A 479 -2.23 -22.04 16.82
C THR A 479 -2.35 -21.65 15.34
N ILE A 480 -1.47 -20.77 14.88
CA ILE A 480 -1.41 -20.34 13.48
C ILE A 480 -0.97 -21.48 12.56
N ALA A 481 0.01 -22.28 12.96
CA ALA A 481 0.46 -23.45 12.22
C ALA A 481 -0.69 -24.48 12.03
N ARG A 482 -1.51 -24.68 13.06
CA ARG A 482 -2.73 -25.51 12.98
C ARG A 482 -3.77 -24.90 12.04
N MET A 483 -4.00 -23.58 12.08
CA MET A 483 -4.87 -22.90 11.13
C MET A 483 -4.39 -23.09 9.68
N ALA A 484 -3.09 -22.99 9.41
CA ALA A 484 -2.51 -23.24 8.10
C ALA A 484 -2.74 -24.68 7.63
N SER A 485 -2.50 -25.68 8.48
CA SER A 485 -2.79 -27.09 8.15
C SER A 485 -4.28 -27.32 7.88
N ASN A 486 -5.17 -26.77 8.70
CA ASN A 486 -6.61 -26.88 8.49
C ASN A 486 -7.07 -26.21 7.20
N TYR A 487 -6.49 -25.06 6.85
CA TYR A 487 -6.76 -24.39 5.58
C TYR A 487 -6.36 -25.27 4.38
N GLN A 488 -5.20 -25.92 4.43
CA GLN A 488 -4.76 -26.85 3.38
C GLN A 488 -5.70 -28.06 3.25
N VAL A 489 -6.19 -28.61 4.37
CA VAL A 489 -7.18 -29.69 4.36
C VAL A 489 -8.49 -29.21 3.73
N LEU A 490 -8.99 -28.03 4.11
CA LEU A 490 -10.22 -27.47 3.53
C LEU A 490 -10.09 -27.23 2.02
N LEU A 491 -8.92 -26.80 1.54
CA LEU A 491 -8.66 -26.67 0.10
C LEU A 491 -8.75 -28.03 -0.61
N GLN A 492 -8.23 -29.10 -0.02
CA GLN A 492 -8.32 -30.46 -0.58
C GLN A 492 -9.76 -30.98 -0.59
N GLU A 493 -10.53 -30.70 0.46
CA GLU A 493 -11.94 -31.10 0.58
C GLU A 493 -12.83 -30.38 -0.44
N ILE A 494 -12.65 -29.08 -0.64
CA ILE A 494 -13.40 -28.31 -1.65
C ILE A 494 -13.22 -28.87 -3.06
N ILE A 495 -12.03 -29.39 -3.38
CA ILE A 495 -11.76 -30.01 -4.67
C ILE A 495 -12.39 -31.40 -4.77
N SER A 496 -12.29 -32.18 -3.70
CA SER A 496 -12.68 -33.61 -3.71
C SER A 496 -14.18 -33.81 -3.54
N ASN A 497 -14.84 -32.94 -2.76
CA ASN A 497 -16.23 -33.08 -2.34
C ASN A 497 -17.02 -31.75 -2.50
N PRO A 498 -17.06 -31.11 -3.68
CA PRO A 498 -17.68 -29.77 -3.85
C PRO A 498 -19.18 -29.71 -3.54
N GLU A 499 -19.88 -30.86 -3.53
CA GLU A 499 -21.30 -30.97 -3.18
C GLU A 499 -21.54 -31.15 -1.67
N GLN A 500 -20.49 -31.36 -0.89
CA GLN A 500 -20.60 -31.51 0.56
C GLN A 500 -21.02 -30.18 1.19
N ARG A 501 -21.71 -30.28 2.34
CA ARG A 501 -22.04 -29.13 3.17
C ARG A 501 -20.84 -28.69 4.02
N VAL A 502 -20.80 -27.40 4.33
CA VAL A 502 -19.78 -26.75 5.16
C VAL A 502 -19.71 -27.38 6.55
#